data_AF-A0A7X7DFH8-F1
#
_entry.id   AF-A0A7X7DFH8-F1
#
_cell.length_a   1.000
_cell.length_b   1.000
_cell.length_c   1.000
_cell.angle_alpha   90.00
_cell.angle_beta   90.00
_cell.angle_gamma   90.00
#
_symmetry.space_group_name_H-M   'P 1'
#
loop_
_entity.id
_entity.type
_entity.pdbx_description
1 polymer ?
#
loop_
_entity_poly.entity_id
_entity_poly.type
_entity_poly.pdbx_seq_one_letter_code
_entity_poly.pdbx_strand_id
1 'polypeptide(L)'
;MKMRWMAGMLALGAAAAFGQTSVVTHTELQAVKTNGASDWAETLPFAIRGVILNDPEEMLDPAFNPEASSPSDGGQYQMFIQAVAEGDRGGTALYMAQRSYIGDHYDETIWSNEMQRVMFDGTGRKFRKGDLVEVTARKAIFYNGKRNVNEMHRTTASNDFDVTLVQANVGLPAVEAITLADLKNTDDSAIFDPARELGGEHWQGMRVRLDGIRLADTNGWGQAAWSNRICTAADATGRTLPLRLPRTDLGPPPATSTWFSAVGILNQESDTWIDGYELFVQEIGPVLHVAQGPHGGVAVQFTADYEDFVLEATTDPEGGVWSPVDVTPVRVILMEDFSDEPNRTYRLKKRD
;
A
#
# COMPACT_ATOMS: atom_id res chain seq x y z
N MET A 1 -74.13 35.38 9.68
CA MET A 1 -74.18 33.90 9.86
C MET A 1 -73.13 33.29 8.94
N LYS A 2 -72.05 32.78 9.56
CA LYS A 2 -71.00 31.84 9.09
C LYS A 2 -70.17 32.19 7.84
N MET A 3 -69.10 32.95 8.11
CA MET A 3 -67.84 33.04 7.34
C MET A 3 -67.13 31.67 7.41
N ARG A 4 -66.90 31.01 6.27
CA ARG A 4 -66.17 29.73 6.18
C ARG A 4 -64.69 30.01 5.96
N TRP A 5 -63.90 29.62 6.95
CA TRP A 5 -62.44 29.60 6.93
C TRP A 5 -61.99 28.41 6.07
N MET A 6 -61.14 28.66 5.07
CA MET A 6 -60.32 27.60 4.45
C MET A 6 -59.00 27.55 5.20
N ALA A 7 -58.83 26.50 6.01
CA ALA A 7 -57.55 26.17 6.62
C ALA A 7 -56.63 25.58 5.54
N GLY A 8 -55.52 26.26 5.26
CA GLY A 8 -54.41 25.70 4.50
C GLY A 8 -53.68 24.65 5.35
N MET A 9 -53.71 23.39 4.93
CA MET A 9 -52.79 22.38 5.41
C MET A 9 -51.45 22.57 4.69
N LEU A 10 -50.52 23.26 5.34
CA LEU A 10 -49.09 23.14 5.04
C LEU A 10 -48.64 21.77 5.55
N ALA A 11 -48.52 20.81 4.63
CA ALA A 11 -47.82 19.56 4.88
C ALA A 11 -46.31 19.88 4.98
N LEU A 12 -45.83 20.07 6.21
CA LEU A 12 -44.41 19.96 6.54
C LEU A 12 -44.01 18.50 6.33
N GLY A 13 -43.51 18.20 5.13
CA GLY A 13 -42.78 16.96 4.90
C GLY A 13 -41.51 16.98 5.73
N ALA A 14 -41.47 16.18 6.78
CA ALA A 14 -40.24 15.86 7.48
C ALA A 14 -39.36 15.04 6.53
N ALA A 15 -38.43 15.70 5.83
CA ALA A 15 -37.30 15.01 5.25
C ALA A 15 -36.49 14.43 6.42
N ALA A 16 -36.49 13.11 6.56
CA ALA A 16 -35.54 12.44 7.43
C ALA A 16 -34.14 12.79 6.92
N ALA A 17 -33.40 13.60 7.68
CA ALA A 17 -31.98 13.79 7.45
C ALA A 17 -31.30 12.45 7.72
N PHE A 18 -31.07 11.67 6.66
CA PHE A 18 -30.11 10.58 6.72
C PHE A 18 -28.77 11.21 7.06
N GLY A 19 -28.27 10.92 8.27
CA GLY A 19 -26.97 11.40 8.71
C GLY A 19 -25.92 11.01 7.68
N GLN A 20 -25.27 12.00 7.08
CA GLN A 20 -24.14 11.77 6.20
C GLN A 20 -23.03 11.11 7.03
N THR A 21 -22.64 9.89 6.68
CA THR A 21 -21.50 9.20 7.32
C THR A 21 -20.29 10.14 7.30
N SER A 22 -19.64 10.34 8.44
CA SER A 22 -18.44 11.18 8.51
C SER A 22 -17.38 10.66 7.54
N VAL A 23 -16.73 11.55 6.79
CA VAL A 23 -15.60 11.17 5.95
C VAL A 23 -14.33 11.43 6.76
N VAL A 24 -13.45 10.42 6.83
CA VAL A 24 -12.16 10.50 7.51
C VAL A 24 -11.07 10.28 6.45
N THR A 25 -10.05 11.13 6.49
CA THR A 25 -8.86 11.02 5.63
C THR A 25 -7.89 9.97 6.15
N HIS A 26 -7.01 9.46 5.29
CA HIS A 26 -5.94 8.54 5.70
C HIS A 26 -4.99 9.21 6.71
N THR A 27 -4.64 10.48 6.47
CA THR A 27 -3.78 11.25 7.38
C THR A 27 -4.40 11.39 8.77
N GLU A 28 -5.70 11.70 8.87
CA GLU A 28 -6.40 11.79 10.16
C GLU A 28 -6.44 10.44 10.88
N LEU A 29 -6.76 9.35 10.17
CA LEU A 29 -6.90 8.03 10.77
C LEU A 29 -5.56 7.49 11.30
N GLN A 30 -4.47 7.78 10.60
CA GLN A 30 -3.10 7.37 10.96
C GLN A 30 -2.37 8.38 11.86
N ALA A 31 -3.06 9.41 12.38
CA ALA A 31 -2.43 10.36 13.28
C ALA A 31 -1.95 9.68 14.58
N VAL A 32 -0.71 9.98 14.97
CA VAL A 32 -0.04 9.44 16.16
C VAL A 32 0.58 10.56 17.00
N LYS A 33 0.74 10.27 18.29
CA LYS A 33 1.41 11.13 19.27
C LYS A 33 2.92 10.94 19.20
N THR A 34 3.65 11.78 19.92
CA THR A 34 5.12 11.66 20.06
C THR A 34 5.61 10.33 20.63
N ASN A 35 4.74 9.56 21.29
CA ASN A 35 5.06 8.21 21.79
C ASN A 35 4.53 7.08 20.88
N GLY A 36 4.13 7.39 19.64
CA GLY A 36 3.60 6.41 18.68
C GLY A 36 2.15 6.01 18.91
N ALA A 37 1.53 6.32 20.07
CA ALA A 37 0.14 5.97 20.29
C ALA A 37 -0.79 6.79 19.39
N SER A 38 -1.91 6.18 18.95
CA SER A 38 -2.96 6.87 18.18
C SER A 38 -3.35 8.23 18.76
N ASP A 39 -3.39 9.24 17.91
CA ASP A 39 -3.94 10.58 18.19
C ASP A 39 -5.32 10.82 17.55
N TRP A 40 -5.74 9.94 16.65
CA TRP A 40 -7.08 9.98 16.07
C TRP A 40 -8.19 9.92 17.14
N ALA A 41 -9.08 10.92 17.11
CA ALA A 41 -10.29 10.95 17.93
C ALA A 41 -11.38 10.10 17.26
N GLU A 42 -11.81 9.04 17.95
CA GLU A 42 -12.74 8.07 17.39
C GLU A 42 -14.03 8.72 16.91
N THR A 43 -14.30 8.55 15.61
CA THR A 43 -15.54 9.01 14.96
C THR A 43 -16.11 7.84 14.18
N LEU A 44 -17.06 7.10 14.77
CA LEU A 44 -17.67 5.91 14.15
C LEU A 44 -19.19 6.08 14.00
N PRO A 45 -19.80 5.60 12.90
CA PRO A 45 -19.13 5.08 11.70
C PRO A 45 -18.47 6.20 10.88
N PHE A 46 -17.47 5.83 10.07
CA PHE A 46 -16.87 6.73 9.07
C PHE A 46 -16.73 6.06 7.71
N ALA A 47 -16.62 6.87 6.67
CA ALA A 47 -16.23 6.49 5.33
C ALA A 47 -14.79 6.93 5.05
N ILE A 48 -14.00 6.07 4.41
CA ILE A 48 -12.64 6.36 3.95
C ILE A 48 -12.49 5.85 2.52
N ARG A 49 -11.81 6.60 1.66
CA ARG A 49 -11.70 6.30 0.23
C ARG A 49 -10.25 6.18 -0.19
N GLY A 50 -9.94 5.12 -0.93
CA GLY A 50 -8.60 4.91 -1.45
C GLY A 50 -8.55 3.90 -2.59
N VAL A 51 -7.40 3.82 -3.24
CA VAL A 51 -7.12 2.81 -4.25
C VAL A 51 -6.53 1.57 -3.59
N ILE A 52 -7.08 0.39 -3.93
CA ILE A 52 -6.57 -0.89 -3.45
C ILE A 52 -5.14 -1.10 -3.96
N LEU A 53 -4.20 -1.37 -3.04
CA LEU A 53 -2.79 -1.55 -3.37
C LEU A 53 -2.41 -3.00 -3.66
N ASN A 54 -3.06 -3.96 -3.00
CA ASN A 54 -2.77 -5.39 -3.14
C ASN A 54 -4.05 -6.19 -3.40
N ASP A 55 -3.91 -7.27 -4.18
CA ASP A 55 -5.02 -8.22 -4.29
C ASP A 55 -5.26 -8.88 -2.90
N PRO A 56 -6.51 -9.23 -2.56
CA PRO A 56 -6.86 -9.78 -1.24
C PRO A 56 -5.99 -10.96 -0.76
N GLU A 57 -5.52 -11.81 -1.67
CA GLU A 57 -4.68 -12.99 -1.34
C GLU A 57 -3.18 -12.76 -1.52
N GLU A 58 -2.74 -11.56 -1.89
CA GLU A 58 -1.33 -11.29 -2.18
C GLU A 58 -0.48 -11.33 -0.90
N MET A 59 -1.01 -10.78 0.19
CA MET A 59 -0.31 -10.67 1.47
C MET A 59 -0.54 -11.88 2.38
N LEU A 60 -1.81 -12.16 2.70
CA LEU A 60 -2.23 -13.22 3.62
C LEU A 60 -3.08 -14.28 2.92
N ASP A 61 -3.35 -15.39 3.60
CA ASP A 61 -4.21 -16.46 3.08
C ASP A 61 -5.60 -16.38 3.69
N PRO A 62 -6.63 -15.96 2.92
CA PRO A 62 -7.99 -15.90 3.45
C PRO A 62 -8.68 -17.26 3.49
N ALA A 63 -8.03 -18.36 3.10
CA ALA A 63 -8.63 -19.68 3.17
C ALA A 63 -8.96 -20.06 4.63
N PHE A 64 -10.18 -20.55 4.86
CA PHE A 64 -10.55 -21.11 6.16
C PHE A 64 -9.66 -22.30 6.49
N ASN A 65 -9.16 -22.36 7.72
CA ASN A 65 -8.41 -23.50 8.23
C ASN A 65 -9.19 -24.17 9.38
N PRO A 66 -9.74 -25.38 9.20
CA PRO A 66 -10.46 -26.09 10.27
C PRO A 66 -9.55 -26.52 11.42
N GLU A 67 -8.25 -26.68 11.16
CA GLU A 67 -7.25 -27.09 12.15
C GLU A 67 -6.60 -25.89 12.85
N ALA A 68 -7.02 -24.67 12.54
CA ALA A 68 -6.49 -23.48 13.19
C ALA A 68 -6.72 -23.60 14.70
N SER A 69 -5.63 -23.53 15.47
CA SER A 69 -5.66 -23.60 16.93
C SER A 69 -5.21 -22.30 17.59
N SER A 70 -4.48 -21.46 16.85
CA SER A 70 -4.03 -20.13 17.30
C SER A 70 -4.52 -19.02 16.35
N PRO A 71 -4.49 -17.74 16.79
CA PRO A 71 -4.88 -16.60 15.97
C PRO A 71 -4.08 -16.40 14.68
N SER A 72 -2.81 -16.80 14.67
CA SER A 72 -1.94 -16.66 13.50
C SER A 72 -2.08 -17.80 12.48
N ASP A 73 -2.78 -18.89 12.84
CA ASP A 73 -2.80 -20.13 12.06
C ASP A 73 -4.11 -20.35 11.28
N GLY A 74 -5.06 -19.41 11.41
CA GLY A 74 -6.32 -19.40 10.65
C GLY A 74 -6.24 -18.57 9.37
N GLY A 75 -7.36 -18.57 8.63
CA GLY A 75 -7.56 -17.66 7.51
C GLY A 75 -7.42 -16.21 7.96
N GLN A 76 -6.71 -15.40 7.18
CA GLN A 76 -6.49 -13.99 7.43
C GLN A 76 -6.64 -13.18 6.14
N TYR A 77 -7.27 -12.03 6.28
CA TYR A 77 -7.50 -11.09 5.20
C TYR A 77 -6.82 -9.78 5.55
N GLN A 78 -6.02 -9.26 4.62
CA GLN A 78 -5.46 -7.92 4.71
C GLN A 78 -5.39 -7.26 3.35
N MET A 79 -6.01 -6.10 3.24
CA MET A 79 -6.01 -5.27 2.03
C MET A 79 -5.67 -3.83 2.40
N PHE A 80 -4.71 -3.24 1.70
CA PHE A 80 -4.38 -1.83 1.85
C PHE A 80 -5.12 -1.00 0.81
N ILE A 81 -5.62 0.15 1.25
CA ILE A 81 -6.08 1.21 0.34
C ILE A 81 -5.27 2.49 0.61
N GLN A 82 -4.91 3.21 -0.45
CA GLN A 82 -4.12 4.44 -0.36
C GLN A 82 -4.94 5.66 -0.79
N ALA A 83 -4.72 6.77 -0.09
CA ALA A 83 -5.26 8.08 -0.46
C ALA A 83 -4.91 8.45 -1.91
N VAL A 84 -5.89 8.99 -2.62
CA VAL A 84 -5.70 9.62 -3.94
C VAL A 84 -6.36 10.99 -4.04
N ALA A 85 -7.02 11.45 -2.97
CA ALA A 85 -7.60 12.77 -2.90
C ALA A 85 -6.49 13.82 -2.66
N GLU A 86 -6.62 14.98 -3.28
CA GLU A 86 -5.71 16.10 -3.04
C GLU A 86 -5.72 16.50 -1.56
N GLY A 87 -4.54 16.63 -0.96
CA GLY A 87 -4.37 16.98 0.45
C GLY A 87 -4.54 15.83 1.45
N ASP A 88 -4.86 14.61 1.01
CA ASP A 88 -4.81 13.41 1.83
C ASP A 88 -3.58 12.57 1.48
N ARG A 89 -2.99 11.94 2.49
CA ARG A 89 -1.77 11.14 2.38
C ARG A 89 -1.81 9.93 3.31
N GLY A 90 -1.14 8.86 2.89
CA GLY A 90 -1.06 7.61 3.64
C GLY A 90 -1.94 6.53 3.05
N GLY A 91 -1.93 5.37 3.71
CA GLY A 91 -2.86 4.30 3.44
C GLY A 91 -3.38 3.66 4.70
N THR A 92 -4.33 2.74 4.54
CA THR A 92 -5.00 2.08 5.66
C THR A 92 -5.23 0.62 5.32
N ALA A 93 -4.87 -0.25 6.25
CA ALA A 93 -5.17 -1.67 6.14
C ALA A 93 -6.60 -1.94 6.61
N LEU A 94 -7.29 -2.78 5.85
CA LEU A 94 -8.47 -3.50 6.27
C LEU A 94 -8.01 -4.87 6.73
N TYR A 95 -8.37 -5.30 7.94
CA TYR A 95 -7.89 -6.56 8.51
C TYR A 95 -8.99 -7.38 9.15
N MET A 96 -8.97 -8.69 8.87
CA MET A 96 -9.79 -9.69 9.51
C MET A 96 -8.99 -10.97 9.73
N ALA A 97 -9.33 -11.72 10.78
CA ALA A 97 -8.74 -13.02 11.06
C ALA A 97 -9.80 -13.99 11.55
N GLN A 98 -9.81 -15.20 10.99
CA GLN A 98 -10.69 -16.30 11.38
C GLN A 98 -10.59 -16.59 12.88
N ARG A 99 -9.39 -16.49 13.43
CA ARG A 99 -9.10 -16.59 14.87
C ARG A 99 -8.42 -15.32 15.35
N SER A 100 -8.70 -14.95 16.59
CA SER A 100 -8.14 -13.74 17.20
C SER A 100 -7.75 -14.00 18.65
N TYR A 101 -6.74 -13.29 19.15
CA TYR A 101 -6.42 -13.24 20.58
C TYR A 101 -7.50 -12.54 21.38
N ILE A 102 -8.30 -11.71 20.71
CA ILE A 102 -9.37 -10.91 21.29
C ILE A 102 -10.65 -11.14 20.49
N GLY A 103 -11.76 -11.39 21.16
CA GLY A 103 -13.05 -11.49 20.49
C GLY A 103 -13.51 -12.90 20.15
N ASP A 104 -14.25 -13.00 19.07
CA ASP A 104 -14.93 -14.22 18.64
C ASP A 104 -14.05 -15.00 17.64
N HIS A 105 -14.51 -16.18 17.23
CA HIS A 105 -13.89 -16.98 16.19
C HIS A 105 -14.93 -17.27 15.11
N TYR A 106 -14.52 -17.14 13.85
CA TYR A 106 -15.38 -17.45 12.73
C TYR A 106 -15.37 -18.96 12.51
N ASP A 107 -16.56 -19.56 12.36
CA ASP A 107 -16.67 -20.89 11.77
C ASP A 107 -16.54 -20.80 10.23
N GLU A 108 -16.53 -21.95 9.56
CA GLU A 108 -16.33 -22.02 8.11
C GLU A 108 -17.40 -21.24 7.34
N THR A 109 -18.65 -21.31 7.79
CA THR A 109 -19.78 -20.68 7.08
C THR A 109 -19.72 -19.17 7.23
N ILE A 110 -19.51 -18.68 8.47
CA ILE A 110 -19.42 -17.24 8.72
C ILE A 110 -18.19 -16.68 8.02
N TRP A 111 -17.01 -17.30 8.17
CA TRP A 111 -15.79 -16.82 7.53
C TRP A 111 -15.91 -16.76 6.00
N SER A 112 -16.49 -17.80 5.39
CA SER A 112 -16.69 -17.83 3.93
C SER A 112 -17.64 -16.72 3.46
N ASN A 113 -18.70 -16.43 4.24
CA ASN A 113 -19.59 -15.32 3.95
C ASN A 113 -18.90 -13.97 4.10
N GLU A 114 -18.04 -13.80 5.11
CA GLU A 114 -17.24 -12.58 5.26
C GLU A 114 -16.29 -12.37 4.09
N MET A 115 -15.58 -13.43 3.68
CA MET A 115 -14.68 -13.36 2.53
C MET A 115 -15.43 -13.02 1.24
N GLN A 116 -16.66 -13.53 1.06
CA GLN A 116 -17.52 -13.08 -0.05
C GLN A 116 -17.85 -11.59 0.04
N ARG A 117 -18.16 -11.08 1.23
CA ARG A 117 -18.56 -9.69 1.46
C ARG A 117 -17.42 -8.69 1.26
N VAL A 118 -16.20 -9.00 1.70
CA VAL A 118 -15.07 -8.07 1.66
C VAL A 118 -14.18 -8.23 0.43
N MET A 119 -14.24 -9.37 -0.27
CA MET A 119 -13.43 -9.62 -1.48
C MET A 119 -14.19 -9.39 -2.79
N PHE A 120 -15.52 -9.26 -2.76
CA PHE A 120 -16.35 -9.10 -3.96
C PHE A 120 -17.31 -7.91 -3.83
N ASP A 121 -17.58 -7.25 -4.95
CA ASP A 121 -18.59 -6.21 -5.01
C ASP A 121 -20.01 -6.79 -5.13
N GLY A 122 -21.04 -5.92 -5.09
CA GLY A 122 -22.44 -6.33 -5.18
C GLY A 122 -22.85 -7.01 -6.49
N THR A 123 -21.99 -7.03 -7.51
CA THR A 123 -22.21 -7.76 -8.77
C THR A 123 -21.52 -9.13 -8.79
N GLY A 124 -20.76 -9.47 -7.74
CA GLY A 124 -19.94 -10.67 -7.67
C GLY A 124 -18.59 -10.52 -8.37
N ARG A 125 -18.18 -9.31 -8.77
CA ARG A 125 -16.83 -9.06 -9.28
C ARG A 125 -15.88 -8.95 -8.08
N LYS A 126 -14.81 -9.73 -8.14
CA LYS A 126 -13.76 -9.67 -7.13
C LYS A 126 -13.01 -8.33 -7.19
N PHE A 127 -12.79 -7.71 -6.03
CA PHE A 127 -11.91 -6.54 -5.89
C PHE A 127 -10.48 -6.86 -6.33
N ARG A 128 -9.83 -5.89 -6.96
CA ARG A 128 -8.46 -6.00 -7.47
C ARG A 128 -7.64 -4.77 -7.10
N LYS A 129 -6.33 -4.95 -7.01
CA LYS A 129 -5.40 -3.82 -6.94
C LYS A 129 -5.62 -2.87 -8.12
N GLY A 130 -5.62 -1.57 -7.84
CA GLY A 130 -5.96 -0.52 -8.79
C GLY A 130 -7.45 -0.20 -8.90
N ASP A 131 -8.33 -0.83 -8.10
CA ASP A 131 -9.71 -0.37 -7.93
C ASP A 131 -9.79 0.79 -6.93
N LEU A 132 -10.62 1.78 -7.23
CA LEU A 132 -11.00 2.83 -6.28
C LEU A 132 -12.21 2.36 -5.47
N VAL A 133 -12.07 2.34 -4.15
CA VAL A 133 -13.11 1.88 -3.23
C VAL A 133 -13.40 2.90 -2.14
N GLU A 134 -14.62 2.86 -1.63
CA GLU A 134 -15.02 3.51 -0.39
C GLU A 134 -15.31 2.44 0.65
N VAL A 135 -14.72 2.60 1.83
CA VAL A 135 -14.89 1.70 2.96
C VAL A 135 -15.72 2.40 4.02
N THR A 136 -16.86 1.82 4.39
CA THR A 136 -17.63 2.27 5.56
C THR A 136 -17.19 1.45 6.77
N ALA A 137 -16.42 2.07 7.66
CA ALA A 137 -15.90 1.46 8.86
C ALA A 137 -16.83 1.69 10.06
N ARG A 138 -17.22 0.61 10.73
CA ARG A 138 -17.97 0.64 12.01
C ARG A 138 -17.07 0.43 13.22
N LYS A 139 -15.86 -0.09 13.00
CA LYS A 139 -14.79 -0.25 13.99
C LYS A 139 -13.43 0.03 13.33
N ALA A 140 -12.48 0.45 14.16
CA ALA A 140 -11.07 0.58 13.79
C ALA A 140 -10.20 0.31 15.02
N ILE A 141 -9.09 -0.41 14.85
CA ILE A 141 -8.17 -0.78 15.95
C ILE A 141 -6.80 -0.22 15.66
N PHE A 142 -6.21 0.44 16.67
CA PHE A 142 -4.78 0.75 16.67
C PHE A 142 -3.99 -0.48 17.12
N TYR A 143 -3.09 -0.95 16.27
CA TYR A 143 -2.27 -2.13 16.50
C TYR A 143 -0.93 -1.98 15.79
N ASN A 144 0.14 -2.30 16.50
CA ASN A 144 1.51 -2.31 15.96
C ASN A 144 1.97 -1.01 15.25
N GLY A 145 1.55 0.14 15.77
CA GLY A 145 1.95 1.46 15.25
C GLY A 145 1.03 2.05 14.18
N LYS A 146 0.02 1.31 13.71
CA LYS A 146 -0.97 1.82 12.74
C LYS A 146 -2.41 1.58 13.17
N ARG A 147 -3.33 2.33 12.60
CA ARG A 147 -4.77 2.11 12.79
C ARG A 147 -5.38 1.40 11.58
N ASN A 148 -5.96 0.23 11.82
CA ASN A 148 -6.58 -0.59 10.79
C ASN A 148 -8.11 -0.49 10.90
N VAL A 149 -8.79 -0.51 9.75
CA VAL A 149 -10.22 -0.86 9.73
C VAL A 149 -10.33 -2.35 9.99
N ASN A 150 -11.20 -2.73 10.92
CA ASN A 150 -11.36 -4.09 11.43
C ASN A 150 -12.81 -4.21 11.95
N GLU A 151 -13.25 -5.40 12.32
CA GLU A 151 -14.55 -5.69 12.96
C GLU A 151 -14.43 -5.86 14.48
N MET A 152 -13.30 -5.44 15.05
CA MET A 152 -12.91 -5.72 16.43
C MET A 152 -12.86 -7.22 16.73
N HIS A 153 -12.62 -8.04 15.70
CA HIS A 153 -12.68 -9.50 15.77
C HIS A 153 -14.00 -10.02 16.36
N ARG A 154 -15.14 -9.41 16.00
CA ARG A 154 -16.48 -9.87 16.40
C ARG A 154 -17.26 -10.29 15.18
N THR A 155 -17.97 -11.41 15.28
CA THR A 155 -18.80 -11.96 14.19
C THR A 155 -20.18 -11.31 14.10
N THR A 156 -20.45 -10.28 14.92
CA THR A 156 -21.74 -9.60 14.92
C THR A 156 -21.78 -8.55 13.82
N ALA A 157 -22.78 -8.64 12.94
CA ALA A 157 -22.94 -7.77 11.76
C ALA A 157 -22.90 -6.24 12.03
N SER A 158 -23.13 -5.80 13.27
CA SER A 158 -22.99 -4.39 13.66
C SER A 158 -21.54 -3.89 13.65
N ASN A 159 -20.56 -4.79 13.61
CA ASN A 159 -19.15 -4.49 13.59
C ASN A 159 -18.53 -4.53 12.19
N ASP A 160 -19.25 -5.07 11.22
CA ASP A 160 -18.79 -5.20 9.85
C ASP A 160 -18.28 -3.88 9.29
N PHE A 161 -17.31 -3.93 8.39
CA PHE A 161 -16.98 -2.81 7.51
C PHE A 161 -17.37 -3.16 6.08
N ASP A 162 -17.97 -2.24 5.34
CA ASP A 162 -18.37 -2.49 3.96
C ASP A 162 -17.34 -1.93 2.99
N VAL A 163 -16.98 -2.70 1.96
CA VAL A 163 -16.14 -2.24 0.84
C VAL A 163 -17.04 -2.04 -0.37
N THR A 164 -17.14 -0.82 -0.87
CA THR A 164 -17.95 -0.49 -2.06
C THR A 164 -17.04 -0.05 -3.19
N LEU A 165 -17.22 -0.66 -4.37
CA LEU A 165 -16.55 -0.23 -5.58
C LEU A 165 -17.04 1.15 -6.00
N VAL A 166 -16.14 2.13 -6.07
CA VAL A 166 -16.42 3.46 -6.62
C VAL A 166 -16.13 3.45 -8.11
N GLN A 167 -14.95 2.95 -8.50
CA GLN A 167 -14.52 2.84 -9.89
C GLN A 167 -13.53 1.69 -10.06
N ALA A 168 -13.79 0.78 -10.99
CA ALA A 168 -12.87 -0.31 -11.32
C ALA A 168 -11.66 0.19 -12.11
N ASN A 169 -10.51 -0.45 -11.89
CA ASN A 169 -9.31 -0.32 -12.73
C ASN A 169 -8.85 1.14 -12.97
N VAL A 170 -8.85 1.98 -11.94
CA VAL A 170 -8.26 3.33 -12.01
C VAL A 170 -6.74 3.31 -12.13
N GLY A 171 -6.13 2.15 -11.90
CA GLY A 171 -4.67 1.97 -11.86
C GLY A 171 -4.12 2.16 -10.46
N LEU A 172 -2.87 1.75 -10.24
CA LEU A 172 -2.21 1.96 -8.96
C LEU A 172 -1.73 3.42 -8.84
N PRO A 173 -1.68 3.99 -7.62
CA PRO A 173 -1.04 5.27 -7.40
C PRO A 173 0.41 5.26 -7.90
N ALA A 174 0.86 6.42 -8.39
CA ALA A 174 2.25 6.61 -8.78
C ALA A 174 3.17 6.30 -7.59
N VAL A 175 4.27 5.59 -7.86
CA VAL A 175 5.26 5.28 -6.83
C VAL A 175 6.10 6.49 -6.51
N GLU A 176 6.22 6.79 -5.22
CA GLU A 176 7.24 7.70 -4.73
C GLU A 176 8.54 6.93 -4.50
N ALA A 177 9.63 7.46 -5.06
CA ALA A 177 10.95 6.90 -4.88
C ALA A 177 11.52 7.37 -3.53
N ILE A 178 11.99 6.41 -2.74
CA ILE A 178 12.62 6.62 -1.44
C ILE A 178 13.88 5.75 -1.31
N THR A 179 14.70 6.08 -0.34
CA THR A 179 15.88 5.32 0.07
C THR A 179 15.77 4.96 1.55
N LEU A 180 16.68 4.12 2.06
CA LEU A 180 16.71 3.86 3.50
C LEU A 180 17.03 5.13 4.31
N ALA A 181 17.70 6.12 3.75
CA ALA A 181 17.97 7.39 4.46
C ALA A 181 16.70 8.20 4.75
N ASP A 182 15.62 7.98 4.00
CA ASP A 182 14.33 8.62 4.23
C ASP A 182 13.57 8.00 5.42
N LEU A 183 13.91 6.75 5.77
CA LEU A 183 13.25 5.98 6.83
C LEU A 183 14.09 5.84 8.10
N LYS A 184 15.41 6.03 7.98
CA LYS A 184 16.39 5.61 8.99
C LYS A 184 17.52 6.62 9.15
N ASN A 185 17.91 6.89 10.39
CA ASN A 185 19.10 7.67 10.73
C ASN A 185 20.39 6.94 10.32
N THR A 186 21.54 7.60 10.43
CA THR A 186 22.85 7.01 10.08
C THR A 186 23.26 5.84 10.98
N ASP A 187 22.65 5.72 12.17
CA ASP A 187 22.88 4.63 13.12
C ASP A 187 21.86 3.48 12.97
N ASP A 188 21.09 3.48 11.88
CA ASP A 188 20.02 2.52 11.58
C ASP A 188 18.80 2.56 12.52
N SER A 189 18.70 3.58 13.39
CA SER A 189 17.46 3.86 14.12
C SER A 189 16.38 4.43 13.20
N ALA A 190 15.11 4.14 13.49
CA ALA A 190 13.98 4.65 12.72
C ALA A 190 13.85 6.18 12.84
N ILE A 191 13.52 6.83 11.73
CA ILE A 191 13.03 8.21 11.75
C ILE A 191 11.53 8.13 12.04
N PHE A 192 11.17 8.46 13.27
CA PHE A 192 9.78 8.59 13.71
C PHE A 192 9.40 10.08 13.76
N ASP A 193 8.34 10.44 13.05
CA ASP A 193 7.82 11.81 13.02
C ASP A 193 6.29 11.82 13.16
N PRO A 194 5.75 12.22 14.33
CA PRO A 194 4.31 12.26 14.54
C PRO A 194 3.61 13.34 13.70
N ALA A 195 4.34 14.32 13.15
CA ALA A 195 3.77 15.27 12.19
C ALA A 195 3.58 14.64 10.80
N ARG A 196 4.14 13.44 10.57
CA ARG A 196 4.08 12.69 9.31
C ARG A 196 4.65 13.49 8.13
N GLU A 197 5.63 14.35 8.37
CA GLU A 197 6.33 15.11 7.31
C GLU A 197 7.55 14.34 6.79
N LEU A 198 8.12 13.46 7.61
CA LEU A 198 9.32 12.67 7.31
C LEU A 198 9.21 11.25 7.88
N GLY A 199 10.19 10.40 7.57
CA GLY A 199 10.31 9.09 8.21
C GLY A 199 9.21 8.10 7.82
N GLY A 200 9.14 6.97 8.53
CA GLY A 200 8.20 5.90 8.16
C GLY A 200 6.73 6.32 8.26
N GLU A 201 6.39 7.23 9.17
CA GLU A 201 5.05 7.80 9.30
C GLU A 201 4.59 8.51 8.02
N HIS A 202 5.47 9.21 7.32
CA HIS A 202 5.11 9.96 6.12
C HIS A 202 4.64 9.06 4.95
N TRP A 203 5.12 7.82 4.87
CA TRP A 203 4.79 6.87 3.80
C TRP A 203 3.99 5.64 4.27
N GLN A 204 3.61 5.58 5.55
CA GLN A 204 2.91 4.42 6.12
C GLN A 204 1.60 4.12 5.36
N GLY A 205 1.47 2.87 4.92
CA GLY A 205 0.35 2.36 4.11
C GLY A 205 0.41 2.74 2.63
N MET A 206 1.47 3.43 2.17
CA MET A 206 1.60 3.88 0.78
C MET A 206 2.44 2.92 -0.06
N ARG A 207 2.15 2.89 -1.36
CA ARG A 207 2.98 2.26 -2.38
C ARG A 207 4.19 3.14 -2.67
N VAL A 208 5.37 2.63 -2.34
CA VAL A 208 6.65 3.30 -2.53
C VAL A 208 7.61 2.42 -3.32
N ARG A 209 8.63 3.06 -3.88
CA ARG A 209 9.80 2.39 -4.45
C ARG A 209 11.00 2.62 -3.55
N LEU A 210 11.53 1.55 -2.97
CA LEU A 210 12.77 1.58 -2.21
C LEU A 210 13.96 1.30 -3.14
N ASP A 211 14.83 2.31 -3.26
CA ASP A 211 15.98 2.31 -4.14
C ASP A 211 17.30 2.07 -3.41
N GLY A 212 18.30 1.57 -4.14
CA GLY A 212 19.68 1.51 -3.67
C GLY A 212 19.87 0.53 -2.52
N ILE A 213 19.20 -0.63 -2.61
CA ILE A 213 19.27 -1.71 -1.63
C ILE A 213 19.89 -2.97 -2.23
N ARG A 214 20.44 -3.82 -1.38
CA ARG A 214 20.80 -5.21 -1.68
C ARG A 214 20.27 -6.12 -0.59
N LEU A 215 20.11 -7.41 -0.87
CA LEU A 215 19.77 -8.39 0.16
C LEU A 215 20.98 -8.62 1.07
N ALA A 216 20.80 -8.49 2.38
CA ALA A 216 21.75 -8.97 3.37
C ALA A 216 21.58 -10.48 3.61
N ASP A 217 20.36 -11.00 3.44
CA ASP A 217 20.03 -12.42 3.48
C ASP A 217 18.88 -12.76 2.52
N THR A 218 18.71 -14.05 2.22
CA THR A 218 17.62 -14.57 1.39
C THR A 218 16.73 -15.54 2.18
N ASN A 219 16.73 -15.48 3.51
CA ASN A 219 16.20 -16.54 4.37
C ASN A 219 14.68 -16.70 4.21
N GLY A 220 13.97 -15.58 4.06
CA GLY A 220 12.52 -15.60 3.86
C GLY A 220 12.06 -15.78 2.43
N TRP A 221 12.98 -15.88 1.48
CA TRP A 221 12.65 -15.99 0.07
C TRP A 221 11.92 -17.30 -0.25
N GLY A 222 10.74 -17.19 -0.87
CA GLY A 222 9.90 -18.34 -1.22
C GLY A 222 9.33 -19.12 -0.02
N GLN A 223 9.41 -18.59 1.21
CA GLN A 223 8.81 -19.23 2.37
C GLN A 223 7.28 -19.13 2.32
N ALA A 224 6.58 -20.14 2.87
CA ALA A 224 5.11 -20.14 2.91
C ALA A 224 4.56 -19.40 4.14
N ALA A 225 5.10 -19.70 5.33
CA ALA A 225 4.62 -19.15 6.59
C ALA A 225 4.88 -17.64 6.68
N TRP A 226 3.85 -16.87 7.06
CA TRP A 226 3.93 -15.39 7.16
C TRP A 226 5.13 -14.92 7.98
N SER A 227 5.35 -15.51 9.16
CA SER A 227 6.46 -15.17 10.05
C SER A 227 7.84 -15.34 9.41
N ASN A 228 7.94 -16.24 8.43
CA ASN A 228 9.20 -16.59 7.78
C ASN A 228 9.39 -15.85 6.45
N ARG A 229 8.39 -15.17 5.92
CA ARG A 229 8.46 -14.43 4.64
C ARG A 229 9.19 -13.08 4.77
N ILE A 230 10.39 -13.09 5.35
CA ILE A 230 11.20 -11.90 5.60
C ILE A 230 12.61 -12.10 5.07
N CYS A 231 13.07 -11.15 4.28
CA CYS A 231 14.50 -10.96 4.03
C CYS A 231 14.94 -9.61 4.60
N THR A 232 16.22 -9.48 4.94
CA THR A 232 16.79 -8.18 5.31
C THR A 232 17.39 -7.51 4.08
N ALA A 233 16.98 -6.28 3.78
CA ALA A 233 17.65 -5.42 2.82
C ALA A 233 18.61 -4.45 3.53
N ALA A 234 19.69 -4.07 2.85
CA ALA A 234 20.64 -3.08 3.35
C ALA A 234 21.07 -2.08 2.28
N ASP A 235 21.34 -0.83 2.68
CA ASP A 235 21.97 0.18 1.83
C ASP A 235 23.51 0.14 1.89
N ALA A 236 24.18 1.04 1.17
CA ALA A 236 25.64 1.10 1.11
C ALA A 236 26.28 1.62 2.41
N THR A 237 25.48 2.24 3.29
CA THR A 237 25.91 2.80 4.58
C THR A 237 25.67 1.85 5.74
N GLY A 238 24.96 0.72 5.50
CA GLY A 238 24.69 -0.31 6.49
C GLY A 238 23.33 -0.17 7.17
N ARG A 239 22.46 0.76 6.74
CA ARG A 239 21.07 0.79 7.22
C ARG A 239 20.32 -0.43 6.73
N THR A 240 19.35 -0.89 7.49
CA THR A 240 18.58 -2.11 7.19
C THR A 240 17.07 -1.89 7.24
N LEU A 241 16.35 -2.66 6.42
CA LEU A 241 14.89 -2.72 6.44
C LEU A 241 14.41 -4.15 6.14
N PRO A 242 13.43 -4.67 6.89
CA PRO A 242 12.76 -5.91 6.54
C PRO A 242 12.00 -5.77 5.20
N LEU A 243 12.20 -6.73 4.31
CA LEU A 243 11.40 -6.97 3.12
C LEU A 243 10.46 -8.14 3.39
N ARG A 244 9.17 -7.84 3.52
CA ARG A 244 8.10 -8.82 3.67
C ARG A 244 7.68 -9.31 2.29
N LEU A 245 7.78 -10.62 2.05
CA LEU A 245 7.52 -11.18 0.73
C LEU A 245 6.04 -11.56 0.54
N PRO A 246 5.50 -11.40 -0.68
CA PRO A 246 4.13 -11.78 -0.98
C PRO A 246 4.00 -13.29 -1.09
N ARG A 247 2.75 -13.77 -1.24
CA ARG A 247 2.48 -15.16 -1.58
C ARG A 247 2.75 -15.46 -3.06
N THR A 248 2.75 -14.43 -3.90
CA THR A 248 3.08 -14.52 -5.31
C THR A 248 4.57 -14.76 -5.51
N ASP A 249 4.91 -15.43 -6.62
CA ASP A 249 6.30 -15.66 -6.99
C ASP A 249 6.93 -14.36 -7.52
N LEU A 250 8.03 -13.93 -6.89
CA LEU A 250 8.85 -12.79 -7.32
C LEU A 250 10.03 -13.24 -8.20
N GLY A 251 10.14 -14.53 -8.52
CA GLY A 251 11.28 -15.14 -9.18
C GLY A 251 12.39 -15.51 -8.20
N PRO A 252 13.60 -15.82 -8.68
CA PRO A 252 14.74 -16.11 -7.81
C PRO A 252 15.20 -14.85 -7.05
N PRO A 253 15.75 -15.00 -5.83
CA PRO A 253 16.29 -13.86 -5.09
C PRO A 253 17.45 -13.21 -5.85
N PRO A 254 17.54 -11.87 -5.89
CA PRO A 254 18.77 -11.19 -6.26
C PRO A 254 19.95 -11.71 -5.41
N ALA A 255 21.14 -11.80 -6.01
CA ALA A 255 22.33 -12.13 -5.24
C ALA A 255 22.58 -11.04 -4.17
N THR A 256 23.15 -11.41 -3.02
CA THR A 256 23.40 -10.48 -1.91
C THR A 256 24.45 -9.40 -2.24
N SER A 257 25.17 -9.56 -3.35
CA SER A 257 26.07 -8.57 -3.94
C SER A 257 25.39 -7.61 -4.92
N THR A 258 24.18 -7.93 -5.38
CA THR A 258 23.46 -7.18 -6.42
C THR A 258 22.62 -6.08 -5.80
N TRP A 259 22.78 -4.86 -6.33
CA TRP A 259 21.91 -3.73 -6.01
C TRP A 259 20.63 -3.80 -6.84
N PHE A 260 19.50 -3.45 -6.24
CA PHE A 260 18.20 -3.43 -6.90
C PHE A 260 17.26 -2.41 -6.25
N SER A 261 16.08 -2.28 -6.85
CA SER A 261 14.94 -1.55 -6.30
C SER A 261 13.77 -2.49 -6.06
N ALA A 262 13.00 -2.22 -5.01
CA ALA A 262 11.77 -2.93 -4.69
C ALA A 262 10.61 -1.95 -4.65
N VAL A 263 9.50 -2.30 -5.28
CA VAL A 263 8.24 -1.58 -5.12
C VAL A 263 7.36 -2.37 -4.18
N GLY A 264 6.74 -1.68 -3.23
CA GLY A 264 5.93 -2.31 -2.21
C GLY A 264 5.13 -1.32 -1.39
N ILE A 265 4.40 -1.85 -0.40
CA ILE A 265 3.62 -1.07 0.55
C ILE A 265 4.47 -0.87 1.80
N LEU A 266 4.76 0.37 2.17
CA LEU A 266 5.45 0.62 3.43
C LEU A 266 4.47 0.34 4.59
N ASN A 267 4.81 -0.63 5.42
CA ASN A 267 4.00 -1.09 6.53
C ASN A 267 4.75 -0.88 7.84
N GLN A 268 4.04 -0.99 8.97
CA GLN A 268 4.63 -1.00 10.30
C GLN A 268 4.05 -2.15 11.12
N GLU A 269 4.94 -2.93 11.74
CA GLU A 269 4.59 -4.07 12.59
C GLU A 269 5.43 -4.04 13.88
N SER A 270 5.22 -3.04 14.75
CA SER A 270 5.99 -2.89 16.00
C SER A 270 5.15 -2.66 17.25
N ASP A 271 5.48 -3.37 18.32
CA ASP A 271 4.94 -3.16 19.67
C ASP A 271 5.44 -1.86 20.33
N THR A 272 6.52 -1.25 19.83
CA THR A 272 7.03 0.05 20.34
C THR A 272 6.35 1.25 19.69
N TRP A 273 5.61 1.02 18.60
CA TRP A 273 4.82 1.99 17.82
C TRP A 273 5.61 3.10 17.14
N ILE A 274 6.92 3.21 17.37
CA ILE A 274 7.79 4.27 16.81
C ILE A 274 8.88 3.72 15.87
N ASP A 275 8.89 2.40 15.64
CA ASP A 275 9.83 1.71 14.75
C ASP A 275 9.15 0.54 14.03
N GLY A 276 9.94 -0.42 13.52
CA GLY A 276 9.45 -1.66 12.91
C GLY A 276 8.72 -1.46 11.59
N TYR A 277 9.14 -0.44 10.84
CA TYR A 277 8.77 -0.30 9.45
C TYR A 277 9.32 -1.46 8.62
N GLU A 278 8.52 -1.94 7.68
CA GLU A 278 8.89 -2.97 6.71
C GLU A 278 8.30 -2.63 5.34
N LEU A 279 8.89 -3.16 4.27
CA LEU A 279 8.31 -3.05 2.94
C LEU A 279 7.63 -4.37 2.57
N PHE A 280 6.30 -4.36 2.39
CA PHE A 280 5.61 -5.46 1.74
C PHE A 280 5.85 -5.41 0.23
N VAL A 281 6.73 -6.29 -0.24
CA VAL A 281 7.23 -6.27 -1.61
C VAL A 281 6.15 -6.79 -2.57
N GLN A 282 5.94 -6.04 -3.65
CA GLN A 282 5.04 -6.42 -4.75
C GLN A 282 5.81 -6.69 -6.04
N GLU A 283 6.89 -5.94 -6.26
CA GLU A 283 7.72 -6.03 -7.47
C GLU A 283 9.19 -5.82 -7.10
N ILE A 284 10.07 -6.55 -7.79
CA ILE A 284 11.53 -6.36 -7.71
C ILE A 284 12.03 -6.17 -9.12
N GLY A 285 12.90 -5.19 -9.31
CA GLY A 285 13.55 -5.02 -10.59
C GLY A 285 14.22 -3.67 -10.72
N PRO A 286 14.85 -3.45 -11.88
CA PRO A 286 15.27 -2.12 -12.25
C PRO A 286 14.09 -1.22 -12.41
N VAL A 287 14.03 -0.19 -11.59
CA VAL A 287 13.06 0.87 -11.80
C VAL A 287 13.79 2.09 -12.32
N LEU A 288 13.44 2.44 -13.54
CA LEU A 288 13.83 3.69 -14.17
C LEU A 288 13.03 4.82 -13.53
N HIS A 289 13.71 5.86 -13.08
CA HIS A 289 13.13 7.17 -12.80
C HIS A 289 13.28 8.02 -14.06
N VAL A 290 12.19 8.64 -14.51
CA VAL A 290 12.19 9.54 -15.66
C VAL A 290 11.76 10.91 -15.18
N ALA A 291 12.61 11.92 -15.37
CA ALA A 291 12.39 13.29 -14.95
C ALA A 291 12.75 14.26 -16.09
N GLN A 292 12.46 15.54 -15.89
CA GLN A 292 12.98 16.59 -16.75
C GLN A 292 14.41 16.95 -16.32
N GLY A 293 15.36 16.89 -17.25
CA GLY A 293 16.74 17.26 -17.02
C GLY A 293 16.94 18.77 -16.86
N PRO A 294 18.09 19.22 -16.33
CA PRO A 294 18.37 20.64 -16.06
C PRO A 294 18.27 21.57 -17.27
N HIS A 295 18.34 21.00 -18.48
CA HIS A 295 18.30 21.71 -19.75
C HIS A 295 17.01 21.48 -20.55
N GLY A 296 15.97 20.92 -19.91
CA GLY A 296 14.66 20.71 -20.53
C GLY A 296 14.48 19.39 -21.29
N GLY A 297 15.54 18.57 -21.43
CA GLY A 297 15.46 17.21 -21.96
C GLY A 297 14.91 16.18 -20.96
N VAL A 298 14.86 14.90 -21.34
CA VAL A 298 14.46 13.80 -20.45
C VAL A 298 15.69 13.26 -19.72
N ALA A 299 15.65 13.24 -18.39
CA ALA A 299 16.64 12.58 -17.54
C ALA A 299 16.11 11.21 -17.12
N VAL A 300 16.87 10.15 -17.40
CA VAL A 300 16.57 8.79 -16.90
C VAL A 300 17.62 8.43 -15.85
N GLN A 301 17.15 8.14 -14.64
CA GLN A 301 17.99 7.75 -13.50
C GLN A 301 17.60 6.35 -13.04
N PHE A 302 18.59 5.58 -12.62
CA PHE A 302 18.36 4.32 -11.93
C PHE A 302 19.47 4.14 -10.89
N THR A 303 19.15 3.44 -9.80
CA THR A 303 19.88 3.52 -8.53
C THR A 303 20.77 2.31 -8.25
N ALA A 304 20.94 1.43 -9.24
CA ALA A 304 21.79 0.25 -9.11
C ALA A 304 22.57 -0.02 -10.40
N ASP A 305 23.75 -0.63 -10.25
CA ASP A 305 24.48 -1.24 -11.36
C ASP A 305 23.74 -2.52 -11.76
N TYR A 306 22.80 -2.38 -12.70
CA TYR A 306 22.06 -3.51 -13.26
C TYR A 306 22.94 -4.24 -14.29
N GLU A 307 23.73 -5.21 -13.84
CA GLU A 307 24.46 -6.12 -14.73
C GLU A 307 23.47 -6.77 -15.72
N ASP A 308 23.86 -6.88 -16.99
CA ASP A 308 23.08 -7.45 -18.11
C ASP A 308 21.85 -6.66 -18.60
N PHE A 309 21.64 -5.43 -18.11
CA PHE A 309 20.61 -4.53 -18.65
C PHE A 309 21.21 -3.42 -19.51
N VAL A 310 20.51 -3.06 -20.60
CA VAL A 310 20.86 -1.94 -21.48
C VAL A 310 19.69 -0.95 -21.49
N LEU A 311 19.97 0.33 -21.27
CA LEU A 311 18.99 1.39 -21.53
C LEU A 311 18.76 1.51 -23.04
N GLU A 312 17.52 1.39 -23.48
CA GLU A 312 17.12 1.61 -24.86
C GLU A 312 16.19 2.82 -24.95
N ALA A 313 16.29 3.56 -26.06
CA ALA A 313 15.41 4.66 -26.38
C ALA A 313 14.74 4.43 -27.73
N THR A 314 13.51 4.96 -27.89
CA THR A 314 12.85 5.08 -29.19
C THR A 314 12.09 6.41 -29.29
N THR A 315 11.88 6.86 -30.52
CA THR A 315 11.02 8.01 -30.86
C THR A 315 9.62 7.56 -31.28
N ASP A 316 9.39 6.26 -31.48
CA ASP A 316 8.11 5.69 -31.89
C ASP A 316 7.77 4.45 -31.02
N PRO A 317 6.89 4.58 -30.02
CA PRO A 317 6.54 3.49 -29.12
C PRO A 317 5.65 2.41 -29.76
N GLU A 318 5.00 2.66 -30.91
CA GLU A 318 4.04 1.74 -31.53
C GLU A 318 4.65 0.88 -32.65
N GLY A 319 5.86 1.22 -33.14
CA GLY A 319 6.53 0.43 -34.18
C GLY A 319 8.02 0.72 -34.40
N GLY A 320 8.62 1.59 -33.57
CA GLY A 320 9.97 2.08 -33.75
C GLY A 320 11.08 1.06 -33.47
N VAL A 321 12.24 1.29 -34.08
CA VAL A 321 13.48 0.59 -33.72
C VAL A 321 13.95 1.11 -32.37
N TRP A 322 14.15 0.20 -31.42
CA TRP A 322 14.75 0.51 -30.13
C TRP A 322 16.27 0.46 -30.28
N SER A 323 16.95 1.52 -29.85
CA SER A 323 18.40 1.62 -29.96
C SER A 323 19.03 1.71 -28.56
N PRO A 324 20.14 0.98 -28.31
CA PRO A 324 20.92 1.13 -27.08
C PRO A 324 21.39 2.57 -26.89
N VAL A 325 21.31 3.06 -25.65
CA VAL A 325 21.96 4.29 -25.22
C VAL A 325 23.38 3.94 -24.79
N ASP A 326 24.37 4.35 -25.57
CA ASP A 326 25.78 4.03 -25.34
C ASP A 326 26.40 5.01 -24.33
N VAL A 327 26.48 4.59 -23.07
CA VAL A 327 27.13 5.35 -22.00
C VAL A 327 27.94 4.43 -21.08
N THR A 328 29.13 4.88 -20.70
CA THR A 328 30.03 4.18 -19.78
C THR A 328 29.60 4.43 -18.33
N PRO A 329 29.36 3.40 -17.50
CA PRO A 329 29.02 3.61 -16.09
C PRO A 329 30.24 4.06 -15.29
N VAL A 330 30.09 5.18 -14.60
CA VAL A 330 30.76 5.44 -13.32
C VAL A 330 29.63 5.75 -12.36
N ARG A 331 29.69 5.29 -11.10
CA ARG A 331 28.64 5.56 -10.09
C ARG A 331 28.13 7.01 -10.23
N VAL A 332 26.83 7.14 -10.53
CA VAL A 332 26.15 8.27 -11.22
C VAL A 332 26.32 8.25 -12.74
N ILE A 333 25.38 7.59 -13.43
CA ILE A 333 25.21 7.79 -14.87
C ILE A 333 24.31 9.00 -15.09
N LEU A 334 24.94 10.14 -15.37
CA LEU A 334 24.28 11.28 -16.01
C LEU A 334 24.28 11.00 -17.52
N MET A 335 23.12 10.67 -18.10
CA MET A 335 22.98 10.56 -19.54
C MET A 335 22.45 11.88 -20.10
N GLU A 336 23.30 12.61 -20.81
CA GLU A 336 22.91 13.82 -21.56
C GLU A 336 22.60 13.43 -23.00
N ASP A 337 21.32 13.46 -23.35
CA ASP A 337 20.81 13.21 -24.70
C ASP A 337 20.73 14.56 -25.44
N PHE A 338 21.60 14.77 -26.43
CA PHE A 338 21.70 16.02 -27.21
C PHE A 338 20.79 16.04 -28.44
N SER A 339 19.74 15.22 -28.46
CA SER A 339 18.80 15.15 -29.58
C SER A 339 17.84 16.34 -29.58
N ASP A 340 17.61 16.96 -30.74
CA ASP A 340 16.67 18.07 -30.92
C ASP A 340 15.18 17.63 -30.96
N GLU A 341 14.88 16.39 -30.56
CA GLU A 341 13.56 15.77 -30.78
C GLU A 341 12.64 15.96 -29.57
N PRO A 342 11.39 16.42 -29.77
CA PRO A 342 10.53 16.88 -28.66
C PRO A 342 9.85 15.77 -27.85
N ASN A 343 9.77 14.53 -28.34
CA ASN A 343 9.10 13.42 -27.64
C ASN A 343 9.89 12.11 -27.80
N ARG A 344 10.27 11.49 -26.68
CA ARG A 344 10.98 10.20 -26.65
C ARG A 344 10.45 9.30 -25.54
N THR A 345 10.53 7.98 -25.76
CA THR A 345 10.15 6.96 -24.79
C THR A 345 11.31 6.00 -24.58
N TYR A 346 11.60 5.71 -23.31
CA TYR A 346 12.74 4.90 -22.89
C TYR A 346 12.25 3.62 -22.23
N ARG A 347 12.99 2.51 -22.41
CA ARG A 347 12.71 1.25 -21.71
C ARG A 347 14.03 0.54 -21.38
N LEU A 348 13.98 -0.31 -20.37
CA LEU A 348 15.06 -1.23 -20.07
C LEU A 348 14.69 -2.63 -20.57
N LYS A 349 15.57 -3.28 -21.32
CA LYS A 349 15.35 -4.64 -21.82
C LYS A 349 16.52 -5.54 -21.41
N LYS A 350 16.20 -6.76 -20.95
CA LYS A 350 17.17 -7.83 -20.70
C LYS A 350 17.73 -8.34 -22.05
N ARG A 351 19.06 -8.46 -22.17
CA ARG A 351 19.69 -9.09 -23.35
C ARG A 351 19.56 -10.62 -23.27
N ASP A 352 19.33 -11.24 -24.42
CA ASP A 352 19.33 -12.71 -24.59
C ASP A 352 20.77 -13.27 -24.55
#